data_AF-A0A8T5JPR4-F1
#
_entry.id   AF-A0A8T5JPR4-F1
#
_cell.length_a   1.000
_cell.length_b   1.000
_cell.length_c   1.000
_cell.angle_alpha   90.00
_cell.angle_beta   90.00
_cell.angle_gamma   90.00
#
_symmetry.space_group_name_H-M   'P 1'
#
loop_
_entity.id
_entity.type
_entity.pdbx_description
1 polymer ?
#
loop_
_entity_poly.entity_id
_entity_poly.type
_entity_poly.pdbx_seq_one_letter_code
_entity_poly.pdbx_strand_id
1 'polypeptide(L)' 'MTLKQISLSMPNNLFEASQEFSSDFGYKNIQEFILELIRQKVFIERFERYSEIEAQMKGGKNVKKFNQAKAVDYLENL' A
#
# COMPACT_ATOMS: atom_id res chain seq x y z
N MET A 1 -12.99 -18.34 10.10
CA MET A 1 -11.78 -17.54 9.77
C MET A 1 -10.83 -17.60 10.96
N THR A 2 -9.55 -17.86 10.72
CA THR A 2 -8.49 -17.79 11.74
C THR A 2 -7.93 -16.37 11.78
N LEU A 3 -8.02 -15.70 12.92
CA LEU A 3 -7.44 -14.37 13.12
C LEU A 3 -6.00 -14.50 13.63
N LYS A 4 -5.13 -13.58 13.19
CA LYS A 4 -3.77 -13.43 13.71
C LYS A 4 -3.74 -12.23 14.64
N GLN A 5 -3.13 -12.39 15.81
CA GLN A 5 -2.95 -11.30 16.76
C GLN A 5 -1.60 -10.60 16.50
N ILE A 6 -1.61 -9.27 16.53
CA ILE A 6 -0.42 -8.43 16.47
C ILE A 6 -0.30 -7.74 17.82
N SER A 7 0.87 -7.85 18.45
CA SER A 7 1.21 -7.05 19.63
C SER A 7 2.14 -5.93 19.20
N LEU A 8 1.77 -4.69 19.49
CA LEU A 8 2.52 -3.49 19.12
C LEU A 8 2.90 -2.70 20.37
N SER A 9 4.14 -2.23 20.42
CA SER A 9 4.58 -1.26 21.41
C SER A 9 4.78 0.08 20.72
N MET A 10 4.26 1.14 21.32
CA MET A 10 4.37 2.51 20.79
C MET A 10 4.54 3.51 21.93
N PRO A 11 5.12 4.70 21.67
CA PRO A 11 5.24 5.75 22.68
C PRO A 11 3.88 6.17 23.24
N ASN A 12 3.81 6.49 24.54
CA ASN A 12 2.56 6.83 25.22
C ASN A 12 1.86 8.06 24.59
N ASN A 13 2.63 9.09 24.23
CA ASN A 13 2.08 10.28 23.58
C ASN A 13 1.44 9.95 22.22
N LEU A 14 2.04 9.03 21.45
CA LEU A 14 1.47 8.59 20.19
C LEU A 14 0.21 7.74 20.42
N PHE A 15 0.22 6.89 21.45
CA PHE A 15 -0.95 6.08 21.81
C PHE A 15 -2.14 6.96 22.21
N GLU A 16 -1.92 7.95 23.07
CA GLU A 16 -2.93 8.90 23.52
C GLU A 16 -3.51 9.70 22.34
N ALA A 17 -2.65 10.30 21.52
CA ALA A 17 -3.08 11.02 20.32
C ALA A 17 -3.85 10.12 19.33
N SER A 18 -3.44 8.85 19.20
CA SER A 18 -4.14 7.90 18.35
C SER A 18 -5.50 7.50 18.92
N GLN A 19 -5.62 7.41 20.25
CA GLN A 19 -6.91 7.14 20.91
C GLN A 19 -7.88 8.29 20.70
N GLU A 20 -7.44 9.53 20.94
CA GLU A 20 -8.24 10.74 20.72
C GLU A 20 -8.73 10.81 19.27
N PHE A 21 -7.81 10.71 18.31
CA PHE A 21 -8.14 10.67 16.89
C PHE A 21 -9.12 9.55 16.55
N SER A 22 -8.91 8.35 17.10
CA SER A 22 -9.79 7.21 16.82
C SER A 22 -11.21 7.44 17.32
N SER A 23 -11.36 8.08 18.48
CA SER A 23 -12.66 8.44 19.06
C SER A 23 -13.37 9.50 18.21
N ASP A 24 -12.66 10.54 17.79
CA ASP A 24 -13.21 11.65 17.00
C ASP A 24 -13.74 11.19 15.64
N PHE A 25 -13.06 10.23 15.02
CA PHE A 25 -13.47 9.63 13.75
C PHE A 25 -14.48 8.48 13.89
N GLY A 26 -14.93 8.18 15.11
CA GLY A 26 -15.97 7.18 15.38
C GLY A 26 -15.50 5.72 15.27
N TYR A 27 -14.20 5.46 15.37
CA TYR A 27 -13.69 4.10 15.51
C TYR A 27 -14.04 3.54 16.89
N LYS A 28 -14.38 2.25 16.97
CA LYS A 28 -14.77 1.60 18.22
C LYS A 28 -13.62 1.45 19.19
N ASN A 29 -12.41 1.30 18.67
CA ASN A 29 -11.17 1.20 19.43
C ASN A 29 -9.96 1.44 18.53
N ILE A 30 -8.80 1.59 19.17
CA ILE A 30 -7.54 1.81 18.47
C ILE A 30 -7.12 0.65 17.55
N GLN A 31 -7.54 -0.59 17.82
CA GLN A 31 -7.21 -1.73 16.94
C GLN A 31 -7.93 -1.65 15.60
N GLU A 32 -9.19 -1.19 15.59
CA GLU A 32 -9.94 -0.94 14.37
C GLU A 32 -9.27 0.15 13.53
N PHE A 33 -8.83 1.24 14.18
CA PHE A 33 -8.07 2.30 13.53
C PHE A 33 -6.75 1.77 12.92
N ILE A 34 -5.97 1.00 13.69
CA ILE A 34 -4.72 0.39 13.20
C ILE A 34 -4.98 -0.52 11.99
N LEU A 35 -6.05 -1.33 12.02
CA LEU A 35 -6.42 -2.20 10.91
C LEU A 35 -6.77 -1.40 9.65
N GLU A 36 -7.48 -0.28 9.79
CA GLU A 36 -7.82 0.56 8.65
C GLU A 36 -6.59 1.22 8.04
N LEU A 37 -5.66 1.72 8.87
CA LEU A 37 -4.39 2.25 8.39
C LEU A 37 -3.57 1.20 7.64
N ILE A 38 -3.49 -0.03 8.15
CA ILE A 38 -2.82 -1.13 7.47
C ILE A 38 -3.51 -1.42 6.12
N ARG A 39 -4.85 -1.44 6.10
CA ARG A 39 -5.61 -1.66 4.86
C ARG A 39 -5.30 -0.57 3.83
N GLN A 40 -5.36 0.69 4.23
CA GLN A 40 -5.07 1.83 3.38
C GLN A 40 -3.66 1.73 2.80
N LYS A 41 -2.67 1.44 3.67
CA LYS A 41 -1.27 1.35 3.25
C LYS A 41 -0.98 0.18 2.31
N VAL A 42 -1.53 -0.99 2.60
CA VAL A 42 -1.18 -2.23 1.89
C VAL A 42 -1.99 -2.41 0.61
N PHE A 43 -3.28 -2.07 0.65
CA PHE A 43 -4.19 -2.31 -0.47
C PHE A 43 -4.41 -1.06 -1.31
N ILE A 44 -4.75 0.07 -0.70
CA ILE A 44 -5.16 1.27 -1.44
C ILE A 44 -3.95 1.92 -2.09
N GLU A 45 -2.93 2.31 -1.32
CA GLU A 45 -1.76 2.98 -1.88
C GLU A 45 -1.01 2.11 -2.90
N ARG A 46 -0.98 0.79 -2.66
CA ARG A 46 -0.35 -0.15 -3.60
C ARG A 46 -1.14 -0.25 -4.91
N PHE A 47 -2.47 -0.29 -4.81
CA PHE A 47 -3.33 -0.30 -5.99
C PHE A 47 -3.18 0.99 -6.79
N GLU A 48 -3.27 2.15 -6.13
CA GLU A 48 -3.09 3.46 -6.77
C GLU A 48 -1.74 3.57 -7.48
N ARG A 49 -0.65 3.14 -6.82
CA ARG A 49 0.68 3.10 -7.44
C ARG A 49 0.70 2.23 -8.69
N TYR A 50 0.09 1.04 -8.67
CA TYR A 50 0.07 0.18 -9.86
C TYR A 50 -0.81 0.74 -10.97
N SER A 51 -1.95 1.32 -10.63
CA SER A 51 -2.83 1.99 -11.60
C SER A 51 -2.12 3.19 -12.25
N GLU A 52 -1.32 3.95 -11.49
CA GLU A 52 -0.53 5.05 -12.04
C GLU A 52 0.56 4.53 -12.98
N ILE A 53 1.29 3.50 -12.59
CA ILE A 53 2.30 2.86 -13.45
C ILE A 53 1.66 2.35 -14.75
N GLU A 54 0.49 1.70 -14.67
CA GLU A 54 -0.24 1.20 -15.83
C GLU A 54 -0.70 2.35 -16.74
N ALA A 55 -1.20 3.45 -16.16
CA ALA A 55 -1.58 4.64 -16.91
C ALA A 55 -0.37 5.28 -17.61
N GLN A 56 0.79 5.37 -16.95
CA GLN A 56 2.03 5.84 -17.55
C GLN A 56 2.48 4.94 -18.71
N MET A 57 2.38 3.62 -18.55
CA MET A 57 2.71 2.65 -19.60
C MET A 57 1.78 2.78 -20.80
N LYS A 58 0.45 2.86 -20.60
CA LYS A 58 -0.53 3.09 -21.67
C LYS A 58 -0.31 4.43 -22.38
N GLY A 59 0.07 5.46 -21.62
CA GLY A 59 0.43 6.78 -22.14
C GLY A 59 1.80 6.85 -22.83
N GLY A 60 2.56 5.74 -22.89
CA GLY A 60 3.87 5.68 -23.52
C GLY A 60 4.99 6.42 -22.78
N LYS A 61 4.77 6.85 -21.53
CA LYS A 61 5.81 7.44 -20.69
C LYS A 61 6.64 6.34 -20.03
N ASN A 62 7.97 6.48 -20.07
CA ASN A 62 8.92 5.53 -19.47
C ASN A 62 8.85 4.09 -19.99
N VAL A 63 8.27 3.86 -21.19
CA VAL A 63 8.21 2.54 -21.81
C VAL A 63 9.32 2.41 -22.85
N LYS A 64 10.22 1.44 -22.66
CA LYS A 64 11.20 1.09 -23.69
C LYS A 64 10.46 0.42 -24.86
N LYS A 65 10.56 0.99 -26.06
CA LYS A 65 10.03 0.38 -27.28
C LYS A 65 11.06 -0.61 -27.82
N PHE A 66 10.74 -1.90 -27.76
CA PHE A 66 11.55 -2.95 -28.36
C PHE A 66 10.86 -3.50 -29.62
N ASN A 67 11.64 -3.94 -30.60
CA ASN A 67 11.14 -4.90 -31.58
C ASN A 67 11.15 -6.30 -30.95
N GLN A 68 10.43 -7.26 -31.54
CA GLN A 68 10.26 -8.59 -30.95
C GLN A 68 11.60 -9.28 -30.62
N ALA A 69 12.57 -9.24 -31.53
CA ALA A 69 13.89 -9.85 -31.32
C ALA A 69 14.66 -9.22 -30.14
N LYS A 70 14.65 -7.89 -30.01
CA LYS A 70 15.29 -7.18 -28.89
C LYS A 70 14.54 -7.37 -27.57
N ALA A 71 13.23 -7.59 -27.61
CA ALA A 71 12.44 -7.86 -26.42
C ALA A 71 12.78 -9.23 -25.83
N VAL A 72 12.92 -10.25 -26.70
CA VAL A 72 13.33 -11.60 -26.29
C VAL A 72 14.74 -11.58 -25.69
N ASP A 73 15.70 -10.97 -26.39
CA ASP A 73 17.09 -10.83 -25.91
C ASP A 73 17.18 -10.09 -24.56
N TYR A 74 16.38 -9.05 -24.35
CA TYR A 74 16.34 -8.32 -23.08
C TYR A 74 15.78 -9.17 -21.92
N LEU A 75 14.80 -10.03 -22.18
CA LEU A 75 14.18 -10.89 -21.18
C LEU A 75 15.07 -12.08 -20.81
N GLU A 76 15.85 -12.61 -21.74
CA GLU A 76 16.78 -13.72 -21.50
C GLU A 76 18.01 -13.30 -20.69
N ASN A 77 18.37 -12.00 -20.72
CA ASN A 77 19.53 -11.44 -20.04
C ASN A 77 19.19 -10.65 -18.74
N LEU A 78 17.99 -10.87 -18.18
CA LEU A 78 17.47 -10.23 -16.96
C LEU A 78 17.78 -11.06 -15.70
#